data_AF-A0A846GMD2-F1
#
_entry.id   AF-A0A846GMD2-F1
#
_cell.length_a   1.000
_cell.length_b   1.000
_cell.length_c   1.000
_cell.angle_alpha   90.00
_cell.angle_beta   90.00
_cell.angle_gamma   90.00
#
_symmetry.space_group_name_H-M   'P 1'
#
loop_
_entity.id
_entity.type
_entity.pdbx_description
1 polymer ?
#
loop_
_entity_poly.entity_id
_entity_poly.type
_entity_poly.pdbx_seq_one_letter_code
_entity_poly.pdbx_strand_id
1 'polypeptide(L)'
;MSLISNPSSALANTRQSTDDIVWQRRDGQVHYWAMSNGQRTGGINIGTPVSAEWSLKGVGDVNGDGTDDIVWQRRDGQVHYWAMSNGQRTGGINIGTPVSAEWSLKGVGDVG
;
A
#
# COMPACT_ATOMS: atom_id res chain seq x y z
N MET A 1 -34.84 -1.19 -32.02
CA MET A 1 -34.19 -2.52 -32.04
C MET A 1 -32.87 -2.38 -31.29
N SER A 2 -32.69 -3.18 -30.25
CA SER A 2 -31.70 -3.01 -29.18
C SER A 2 -30.24 -2.95 -29.67
N LEU A 3 -29.43 -2.10 -29.02
CA LEU A 3 -27.97 -2.20 -29.05
C LEU A 3 -27.58 -3.56 -28.47
N ILE A 4 -26.81 -4.33 -29.24
CA ILE A 4 -26.17 -5.55 -28.76
C ILE A 4 -24.96 -5.10 -27.94
N SER A 5 -25.04 -5.26 -26.63
CA SER A 5 -23.88 -5.20 -25.74
C SER A 5 -22.92 -6.30 -26.13
N ASN A 6 -21.65 -5.94 -26.33
CA ASN A 6 -20.58 -6.90 -26.57
C ASN A 6 -20.18 -7.50 -25.21
N PRO A 7 -20.42 -8.80 -24.95
CA PRO A 7 -19.90 -9.43 -23.74
C PRO A 7 -18.43 -9.82 -24.00
N SER A 8 -17.70 -10.06 -22.92
CA SER A 8 -16.36 -10.67 -22.89
C SER A 8 -15.17 -9.80 -23.34
N SER A 9 -14.63 -9.06 -22.38
CA SER A 9 -13.21 -9.18 -22.09
C SER A 9 -13.05 -9.61 -20.64
N ALA A 10 -13.22 -10.92 -20.42
CA ALA A 10 -12.47 -11.62 -19.40
C ALA A 10 -10.99 -11.46 -19.75
N LEU A 11 -10.43 -10.33 -19.36
CA LEU A 11 -9.01 -10.23 -19.10
C LEU A 11 -8.94 -10.28 -17.59
N ALA A 12 -8.15 -11.21 -17.09
CA ALA A 12 -7.64 -11.15 -15.75
C ALA A 12 -7.35 -9.68 -15.40
N ASN A 13 -7.72 -9.24 -14.20
CA ASN A 13 -7.24 -7.98 -13.65
C ASN A 13 -5.74 -8.14 -13.35
N THR A 14 -4.94 -8.37 -14.38
CA THR A 14 -3.49 -8.36 -14.36
C THR A 14 -3.09 -6.90 -14.28
N ARG A 15 -3.00 -6.38 -13.05
CA ARG A 15 -2.27 -5.16 -12.69
C ARG A 15 -2.28 -4.07 -13.77
N GLN A 16 -3.48 -3.68 -14.24
CA GLN A 16 -3.64 -2.53 -15.13
C GLN A 16 -3.77 -1.22 -14.35
N SER A 17 -3.58 -1.25 -13.04
CA SER A 17 -3.18 -0.08 -12.27
C SER A 17 -1.67 0.03 -12.32
N THR A 18 -1.18 1.17 -12.77
CA THR A 18 0.18 1.58 -12.45
C THR A 18 0.31 1.73 -10.94
N ASP A 19 1.42 1.25 -10.37
CA ASP A 19 1.71 1.44 -8.96
C ASP A 19 1.84 2.93 -8.62
N ASP A 20 1.33 3.30 -7.45
CA ASP A 20 1.43 4.64 -6.90
C ASP A 20 2.72 4.81 -6.10
N ILE A 21 3.11 6.07 -5.86
CA ILE A 21 4.31 6.38 -5.05
C ILE A 21 3.88 6.87 -3.67
N VAL A 22 4.28 6.17 -2.62
CA VAL A 22 3.96 6.55 -1.24
C VAL A 22 5.16 7.21 -0.55
N TRP A 23 4.88 8.32 0.13
CA TRP A 23 5.84 9.14 0.85
C TRP A 23 5.48 9.18 2.33
N GLN A 24 6.52 9.10 3.18
CA GLN A 24 6.42 9.42 4.60
C GLN A 24 7.21 10.70 4.87
N ARG A 25 6.58 11.70 5.49
CA ARG A 25 7.24 12.91 5.98
C ARG A 25 7.82 12.64 7.38
N ARG A 26 8.85 13.40 7.78
CA ARG A 26 9.53 13.23 9.08
C ARG A 26 8.62 13.33 10.31
N ASP A 27 7.51 14.05 10.19
CA ASP A 27 6.50 14.18 11.25
C ASP A 27 5.46 13.05 11.24
N GLY A 28 5.64 12.04 10.39
CA GLY A 28 4.78 10.88 10.28
C GLY A 28 3.60 11.01 9.33
N GLN A 29 3.38 12.18 8.70
CA GLN A 29 2.35 12.29 7.67
C GLN A 29 2.68 11.38 6.49
N VAL A 30 1.66 10.69 6.00
CA VAL A 30 1.73 9.90 4.78
C VAL A 30 1.01 10.61 3.64
N HIS A 31 1.60 10.60 2.46
CA HIS A 31 1.04 11.13 1.25
C HIS A 31 1.32 10.15 0.12
N TYR A 32 0.39 9.96 -0.81
CA TYR A 32 0.69 9.20 -2.04
C TYR A 32 0.52 10.08 -3.27
N TRP A 33 1.24 9.73 -4.32
CA TRP A 33 1.04 10.24 -5.67
C TRP A 33 0.32 9.18 -6.48
N ALA A 34 -0.86 9.55 -6.98
CA ALA A 34 -1.55 8.76 -7.99
C ALA A 34 -0.73 8.82 -9.28
N MET A 35 -0.41 7.67 -9.86
CA MET A 35 0.40 7.56 -11.06
C MET A 35 -0.42 7.00 -12.23
N SER A 36 -0.04 7.37 -13.45
CA SER A 36 -0.51 6.76 -14.69
C SER A 36 0.51 6.96 -15.80
N ASN A 37 0.85 5.89 -16.52
CA ASN A 37 1.85 5.92 -17.61
C ASN A 37 3.17 6.60 -17.20
N GLY A 38 3.64 6.32 -15.97
CA GLY A 38 4.86 6.90 -15.41
C GLY A 38 4.77 8.39 -15.04
N GLN A 39 3.58 9.00 -15.09
CA GLN A 39 3.34 10.40 -14.74
C GLN A 39 2.45 10.51 -13.51
N ARG A 40 2.68 11.53 -12.69
CA ARG A 40 1.81 11.86 -11.56
C ARG A 40 0.51 12.49 -12.06
N THR A 41 -0.62 11.91 -11.69
CA THR A 41 -1.98 12.40 -12.01
C THR A 41 -2.68 13.05 -10.84
N GLY A 42 -2.19 12.84 -9.61
CA GLY A 42 -2.79 13.39 -8.40
C GLY A 42 -1.99 13.11 -7.14
N GLY A 43 -2.67 13.16 -5.99
CA GLY A 43 -2.10 12.76 -4.71
C GLY A 43 -2.79 13.41 -3.52
N ILE A 44 -2.94 12.64 -2.44
CA ILE A 44 -3.63 13.05 -1.22
C ILE A 44 -2.90 12.53 0.02
N ASN A 45 -3.11 13.22 1.14
CA ASN A 45 -2.63 12.75 2.43
C ASN A 45 -3.47 11.55 2.90
N ILE A 46 -2.80 10.53 3.43
CA ILE A 46 -3.43 9.33 3.97
C ILE A 46 -3.45 9.44 5.49
N GLY A 47 -4.64 9.43 6.07
CA GLY A 47 -4.85 9.27 7.50
C GLY A 47 -4.14 10.30 8.39
N THR A 48 -4.00 9.95 9.67
CA THR A 48 -3.30 10.75 10.67
C THR A 48 -1.80 10.43 10.71
N PRO A 49 -0.94 11.41 11.03
CA PRO A 49 0.49 11.16 11.18
C PRO A 49 0.81 10.06 12.20
N VAL A 50 1.76 9.19 11.85
CA VAL A 50 2.30 8.18 12.78
C VAL A 50 3.37 8.77 13.68
N SER A 51 3.64 8.13 14.83
CA SER A 51 4.79 8.52 15.65
C SER A 51 6.11 8.25 14.92
N ALA A 52 7.16 8.95 15.33
CA ALA A 52 8.52 8.81 14.79
C ALA A 52 9.19 7.45 15.08
N GLU A 53 8.48 6.53 15.74
CA GLU A 53 8.93 5.17 15.97
C GLU A 53 8.67 4.26 14.76
N TRP A 54 7.75 4.67 13.88
CA TRP A 54 7.33 3.88 12.71
C TRP A 54 7.97 4.43 11.43
N SER A 55 8.51 3.52 10.64
CA SER A 55 9.01 3.81 9.30
C SER A 55 8.19 3.05 8.27
N LEU A 56 7.78 3.72 7.20
CA LEU A 56 7.26 3.06 6.01
C LEU A 56 8.39 2.24 5.39
N LYS A 57 8.14 0.96 5.15
CA LYS A 57 9.15 0.03 4.62
C LYS A 57 8.80 -0.57 3.27
N GLY A 58 7.53 -0.53 2.87
CA GLY A 58 7.10 -1.00 1.56
C GLY A 58 5.60 -0.86 1.37
N VAL A 59 5.16 -1.24 0.19
CA VAL A 59 3.77 -1.41 -0.19
C VAL A 59 3.59 -2.78 -0.84
N GLY A 60 2.43 -3.38 -0.68
CA GLY A 60 2.07 -4.67 -1.29
C GLY A 60 0.77 -5.22 -0.73
N ASP A 61 0.06 -6.06 -1.47
CA ASP A 61 -1.18 -6.69 -1.06
C ASP A 61 -0.96 -7.73 0.07
N VAL A 62 -0.88 -7.25 1.31
CA VAL A 62 -0.60 -8.08 2.50
C VAL A 62 -1.84 -8.87 2.93
N ASN A 63 -3.03 -8.31 2.73
CA ASN A 63 -4.27 -8.90 3.20
C ASN A 63 -5.00 -9.75 2.12
N GLY A 64 -4.55 -9.70 0.86
CA GLY A 64 -5.07 -10.48 -0.27
C GLY A 64 -6.35 -9.92 -0.89
N ASP A 65 -6.67 -8.63 -0.71
CA ASP A 65 -7.89 -8.00 -1.21
C ASP A 65 -7.76 -7.40 -2.63
N GLY A 66 -6.56 -7.49 -3.21
CA GLY A 66 -6.25 -6.96 -4.54
C GLY A 66 -5.85 -5.48 -4.55
N THR A 67 -5.74 -4.83 -3.39
CA THR A 67 -5.18 -3.49 -3.21
C THR A 67 -3.90 -3.56 -2.39
N ASP A 68 -2.86 -2.86 -2.84
CA ASP A 68 -1.61 -2.78 -2.08
C ASP A 68 -1.81 -2.02 -0.76
N ASP A 69 -1.37 -2.66 0.34
CA ASP A 69 -1.35 -2.11 1.69
C ASP A 69 -0.04 -1.38 1.97
N ILE A 70 -0.03 -0.48 2.97
CA ILE A 70 1.21 0.19 3.42
C ILE A 70 1.82 -0.58 4.58
N VAL A 71 3.06 -1.03 4.43
CA VAL A 71 3.77 -1.82 5.45
C VAL A 71 4.76 -0.97 6.24
N TRP A 72 4.66 -1.09 7.55
CA TRP A 72 5.41 -0.34 8.55
C TRP A 72 6.30 -1.26 9.36
N GLN A 73 7.44 -0.73 9.77
CA GLN A 73 8.26 -1.35 10.82
C GLN A 73 8.56 -0.33 11.91
N ARG A 74 8.33 -0.73 13.16
CA ARG A 74 8.69 0.04 14.35
C ARG A 74 10.15 -0.23 14.73
N ARG A 75 10.79 0.69 15.47
CA ARG A 75 12.18 0.54 15.94
C ARG A 75 12.48 -0.75 16.71
N ASP A 76 11.50 -1.35 17.37
CA ASP A 76 11.63 -2.61 18.12
C ASP A 76 11.48 -3.86 17.23
N GLY A 77 11.25 -3.69 15.93
CA GLY A 77 11.03 -4.76 14.98
C GLY A 77 9.56 -5.18 14.81
N GLN A 78 8.59 -4.53 15.48
CA GLN A 78 7.18 -4.80 15.21
C GLN A 78 6.85 -4.42 13.77
N VAL A 79 6.17 -5.32 13.05
CA VAL A 79 5.59 -5.05 11.73
C VAL A 79 4.11 -4.76 11.89
N HIS A 80 3.62 -3.78 11.14
CA HIS A 80 2.20 -3.43 11.06
C HIS A 80 1.88 -3.10 9.60
N TYR A 81 0.68 -3.42 9.13
CA TYR A 81 0.22 -2.92 7.83
C TYR A 81 -1.02 -2.07 8.00
N TRP A 82 -1.16 -1.06 7.14
CA TRP A 82 -2.40 -0.32 6.95
C TRP A 82 -3.16 -0.94 5.82
N ALA A 83 -4.37 -1.41 6.12
CA ALA A 83 -5.31 -1.83 5.08
C ALA A 83 -5.71 -0.59 4.24
N MET A 84 -5.60 -0.69 2.92
CA MET A 84 -5.84 0.43 2.01
C MET A 84 -7.03 0.16 1.08
N SER A 85 -7.80 1.19 0.76
CA SER A 85 -8.81 1.14 -0.28
C SER A 85 -9.06 2.54 -0.86
N ASN A 86 -9.13 2.66 -2.17
CA ASN A 86 -9.37 3.94 -2.87
C ASN A 86 -8.46 5.08 -2.38
N GLY A 87 -7.18 4.77 -2.13
CA GLY A 87 -6.19 5.74 -1.63
C GLY A 87 -6.40 6.20 -0.18
N GLN A 88 -7.21 5.49 0.61
CA GLN A 88 -7.46 5.78 2.03
C GLN A 88 -7.13 4.57 2.91
N ARG A 89 -6.73 4.85 4.15
CA ARG A 89 -6.56 3.82 5.18
C ARG A 89 -7.94 3.39 5.70
N THR A 90 -8.24 2.10 5.60
CA THR A 90 -9.49 1.50 6.09
C THR A 90 -9.31 0.73 7.41
N GLY A 91 -8.07 0.37 7.74
CA GLY A 91 -7.76 -0.39 8.95
C GLY A 91 -6.27 -0.55 9.21
N GLY A 92 -5.90 -1.60 9.94
CA GLY A 92 -4.51 -2.03 10.11
C GLY A 92 -4.31 -2.99 11.27
N ILE A 93 -3.32 -3.88 11.13
CA ILE A 93 -3.06 -4.98 12.07
C ILE A 93 -1.56 -5.08 12.34
N ASN A 94 -1.19 -5.34 13.60
CA ASN A 94 0.17 -5.75 13.96
C ASN A 94 0.40 -7.19 13.49
N ILE A 95 1.41 -7.39 12.65
CA ILE A 95 1.74 -8.71 12.11
C ILE A 95 2.67 -9.42 13.09
N GLY A 96 2.17 -10.50 13.69
CA GLY A 96 2.95 -11.42 14.51
C GLY A 96 3.72 -10.74 15.66
N THR A 97 4.77 -11.42 16.12
CA THR A 97 5.70 -10.91 17.14
C THR A 97 6.81 -10.07 16.50
N PRO A 98 7.32 -9.02 17.19
CA PRO A 98 8.46 -8.24 16.71
C PRO A 98 9.66 -9.13 16.35
N VAL A 99 10.30 -8.85 15.21
CA VAL A 99 11.49 -9.58 14.75
C VAL A 99 12.79 -9.09 15.41
N SER A 100 12.69 -8.32 16.50
CA SER A 100 13.76 -7.52 17.13
C SER A 100 14.26 -6.34 16.31
N ALA A 101 14.97 -5.42 16.99
CA ALA A 101 15.53 -4.20 16.39
C ALA A 101 16.69 -4.46 15.41
N GLU A 102 17.27 -5.67 15.41
CA GLU A 102 18.40 -6.03 14.55
C GLU A 102 18.00 -6.25 13.08
N TRP A 103 16.72 -6.53 12.83
CA TRP A 103 16.21 -6.78 11.48
C TRP A 103 15.58 -5.53 10.87
N SER A 104 15.91 -5.23 9.63
CA SER A 104 15.24 -4.19 8.83
C SER A 104 14.44 -4.84 7.72
N LEU A 105 13.13 -4.57 7.67
CA LEU A 105 12.31 -4.89 6.52
C LEU A 105 12.85 -4.15 5.29
N LYS A 106 13.01 -4.86 4.16
CA LYS A 106 13.59 -4.31 2.91
C LYS A 106 12.63 -4.31 1.73
N GLY A 107 11.53 -5.05 1.79
CA GLY A 107 10.54 -5.11 0.73
C GLY A 107 9.37 -5.99 1.11
N VAL A 108 8.30 -5.84 0.34
CA VAL A 108 7.06 -6.62 0.41
C VAL A 108 6.77 -7.07 -1.01
N GLY A 109 6.27 -8.30 -1.17
CA GLY A 109 5.91 -8.84 -2.47
C GLY A 109 5.93 -10.36 -2.48
N ASP A 110 5.49 -10.91 -3.59
CA ASP A 110 5.46 -12.35 -3.82
C ASP A 110 6.91 -12.87 -3.98
N VAL A 111 7.34 -13.70 -3.04
CA VAL A 111 8.64 -14.39 -3.07
C VAL A 111 8.35 -15.89 -2.98
N GLY A 112 7.94 -16.50 -4.10
CA GLY A 112 7.59 -17.92 -4.18
C GLY A 112 6.73 -18.26 -5.39
#